data_AF-A0A7C0TX09-F1
#
_entry.id   AF-A0A7C0TX09-F1
#
_cell.length_a   1.000
_cell.length_b   1.000
_cell.length_c   1.000
_cell.angle_alpha   90.00
_cell.angle_beta   90.00
_cell.angle_gamma   90.00
#
_symmetry.space_group_name_H-M   'P 1'
#
loop_
_entity.id
_entity.type
_entity.pdbx_description
1 polymer ?
#
loop_
_entity_poly.entity_id
_entity_poly.type
_entity_poly.pdbx_seq_one_letter_code
_entity_poly.pdbx_strand_id
1 'polypeptide(L)'
;MKCPECGSVELVWDYKGGCVVCSACGLVIDSIYVNQVNGFRDEGLENARMKAKEKVKTHKKLKVLGDQEMAKRFKLYMDLLNNKRVKLAFETKALTEFIYGKRAPVKILVKRGTKIDESLKTRLSAIINIINKYPRLASRTDRAKYALAYMIYSLINTGRIDFKEVTRKFNLSFAHARRLYSQLSSEVINEAKYVMKELIEPTPVIT
;
A
#
# COMPACT_ATOMS: atom_id res chain seq x y z
N MET A 1 33.21 -26.87 2.51
CA MET A 1 31.93 -26.51 3.14
C MET A 1 31.06 -25.88 2.04
N LYS A 2 29.77 -26.20 1.95
CA LYS A 2 28.85 -25.64 0.93
C LYS A 2 27.65 -25.02 1.62
N CYS A 3 27.08 -23.97 1.04
CA CYS A 3 25.88 -23.36 1.57
C CYS A 3 24.68 -24.33 1.45
N PRO A 4 23.91 -24.58 2.53
CA PRO A 4 22.77 -25.50 2.49
C PRO A 4 21.59 -24.97 1.66
N GLU A 5 21.46 -23.65 1.50
CA GLU A 5 20.32 -23.02 0.82
C GLU A 5 20.56 -22.86 -0.70
N CYS A 6 21.73 -22.35 -1.10
CA CYS A 6 22.02 -22.08 -2.52
C CYS A 6 23.06 -23.03 -3.15
N GLY A 7 23.64 -23.94 -2.37
CA GLY A 7 24.67 -24.87 -2.85
C GLY A 7 26.02 -24.23 -3.19
N SER A 8 26.16 -22.92 -3.06
CA SER A 8 27.39 -22.19 -3.37
C SER A 8 28.55 -22.64 -2.49
N VAL A 9 29.75 -22.66 -3.08
CA VAL A 9 31.01 -23.01 -2.41
C VAL A 9 31.77 -21.75 -1.97
N GLU A 10 31.35 -20.57 -2.43
CA GLU A 10 32.00 -19.31 -2.10
C GLU A 10 31.52 -18.79 -0.75
N LEU A 11 32.38 -18.95 0.26
CA LEU A 11 32.14 -18.55 1.64
C LEU A 11 33.17 -17.52 2.08
N VAL A 12 32.69 -16.42 2.67
CA VAL A 12 33.48 -15.33 3.22
C VAL A 12 33.49 -15.42 4.73
N TRP A 13 34.69 -15.25 5.30
CA TRP A 13 34.91 -15.29 6.74
C TRP A 13 34.88 -13.87 7.27
N ASP A 14 33.83 -13.52 8.03
CA ASP A 14 33.73 -12.24 8.71
C ASP A 14 34.29 -12.37 10.13
N TYR A 15 35.57 -12.04 10.28
CA TYR A 15 36.25 -12.06 11.57
C TYR A 15 35.73 -10.99 12.54
N LYS A 16 35.16 -9.88 12.06
CA LYS A 16 34.55 -8.86 12.94
C LYS A 16 33.22 -9.35 13.50
N GLY A 17 32.44 -10.04 12.67
CA GLY A 17 31.18 -10.69 13.06
C GLY A 17 31.36 -12.03 13.78
N GLY A 18 32.54 -12.63 13.70
CA GLY A 18 32.83 -13.96 14.23
C GLY A 18 32.05 -15.06 13.53
N CYS A 19 31.80 -14.94 12.22
CA CYS A 19 30.96 -15.86 11.48
C CYS A 19 31.43 -16.11 10.04
N VAL A 20 31.01 -17.24 9.48
CA VAL A 20 31.24 -17.64 8.09
C VAL A 20 29.95 -17.43 7.31
N VAL A 21 30.00 -16.65 6.24
CA VAL A 21 28.83 -16.21 5.47
C VAL A 21 28.98 -16.66 4.03
N CYS A 22 27.90 -17.10 3.39
CA CYS A 22 27.89 -17.39 1.97
C CYS A 22 27.84 -16.10 1.15
N SER A 23 28.77 -15.91 0.21
CA SER A 23 28.82 -14.71 -0.65
C SER A 23 27.61 -14.58 -1.56
N ALA A 24 27.06 -15.71 -2.01
CA ALA A 24 26.00 -15.73 -3.02
C ALA A 24 24.60 -15.45 -2.46
N CYS A 25 24.30 -15.90 -1.23
CA CYS A 25 22.96 -15.75 -0.63
C CYS A 25 22.96 -14.99 0.70
N GLY A 26 24.14 -14.64 1.24
CA GLY A 26 24.28 -13.95 2.51
C GLY A 26 23.95 -14.80 3.75
N LEU A 27 23.74 -16.10 3.59
CA LEU A 27 23.43 -17.00 4.70
C LEU A 27 24.64 -17.17 5.61
N VAL A 28 24.47 -16.96 6.91
CA VAL A 28 25.46 -17.30 7.93
C VAL A 28 25.44 -18.81 8.15
N ILE A 29 26.55 -19.48 7.81
CA ILE A 29 26.67 -20.94 7.86
C ILE A 29 27.11 -21.40 9.23
N ASP A 30 28.11 -20.74 9.81
CA ASP A 30 28.66 -21.13 11.11
C ASP A 30 29.32 -19.94 11.82
N SER A 31 29.59 -20.11 13.12
CA SER A 31 30.38 -19.17 13.92
C SER A 31 31.86 -19.57 13.95
N ILE A 32 32.75 -18.58 13.93
CA ILE A 32 34.20 -18.81 14.03
C ILE A 32 34.54 -19.08 15.50
N TYR A 33 34.91 -20.32 15.80
CA TYR A 33 35.34 -20.72 17.14
C TYR A 33 36.85 -20.50 17.30
N VAL A 34 37.24 -19.59 18.19
CA VAL A 34 38.64 -19.46 18.61
C VAL A 34 38.86 -20.39 19.80
N ASN A 35 39.47 -21.55 19.55
CA ASN A 35 39.96 -22.41 20.63
C ASN A 35 41.24 -21.80 21.20
N GLN A 36 41.15 -21.21 22.39
CA GLN A 36 42.34 -20.87 23.17
C GLN A 36 42.99 -22.17 23.63
N VAL A 37 44.16 -22.47 23.07
CA VAL A 37 45.03 -23.54 23.54
C VAL A 37 45.59 -23.11 24.89
N ASN A 38 45.26 -23.90 25.93
CA ASN A 38 45.89 -23.99 27.26
C ASN A 38 45.66 -22.88 28.29
N GLY A 39 44.97 -23.25 29.38
CA GLY A 39 45.65 -23.32 30.68
C GLY A 39 45.31 -22.31 31.78
N PHE A 40 44.65 -21.19 31.53
CA PHE A 40 44.35 -20.21 32.58
C PHE A 40 42.84 -20.00 32.76
N ARG A 41 42.31 -20.50 33.89
CA ARG A 41 40.97 -20.14 34.39
C ARG A 41 41.02 -18.71 34.90
N ASP A 42 40.76 -17.77 34.01
CA ASP A 42 40.48 -16.39 34.38
C ASP A 42 38.98 -16.29 34.78
N GLU A 43 38.72 -16.12 36.07
CA GLU A 43 37.37 -15.95 36.64
C GLU A 43 36.61 -14.76 36.01
N GLY A 44 37.33 -13.76 35.48
CA GLY A 44 36.75 -12.66 34.72
C GLY A 44 36.12 -13.13 33.40
N LEU A 45 36.72 -14.13 32.76
CA LEU A 45 36.31 -14.70 31.48
C LEU A 45 35.14 -15.67 31.63
N GLU A 46 35.04 -16.34 32.79
CA GLU A 46 33.92 -17.23 33.13
C GLU A 46 32.65 -16.42 33.44
N ASN A 47 32.79 -15.29 34.15
CA ASN A 47 31.72 -14.32 34.35
C ASN A 47 31.31 -13.63 33.03
N ALA A 48 32.27 -13.33 32.14
CA ALA A 48 31.97 -12.85 30.79
C ALA A 48 31.25 -13.92 29.94
N ARG A 49 31.61 -15.20 30.06
CA ARG A 49 30.93 -16.33 29.41
C ARG A 49 29.53 -16.57 29.93
N MET A 50 29.29 -16.42 31.24
CA MET A 50 27.95 -16.52 31.82
C MET A 50 27.06 -15.38 31.32
N LYS A 51 27.57 -14.13 31.30
CA LYS A 51 26.88 -12.98 30.70
C LYS A 51 26.68 -13.13 29.18
N ALA A 52 27.64 -13.72 28.46
CA ALA A 52 27.53 -13.99 27.03
C ALA A 52 26.52 -15.12 26.74
N LYS A 53 26.50 -16.20 27.52
CA LYS A 53 25.49 -17.28 27.41
C LYS A 53 24.08 -16.79 27.77
N GLU A 54 23.96 -15.88 28.74
CA GLU A 54 22.71 -15.24 29.11
C GLU A 54 22.20 -14.28 28.01
N LYS A 55 23.12 -13.53 27.37
CA LYS A 55 22.84 -12.77 26.13
C LYS A 55 22.47 -13.68 24.95
N VAL A 56 23.17 -14.80 24.76
CA VAL A 56 22.92 -15.73 23.65
C VAL A 56 21.56 -16.46 23.80
N LYS A 57 21.12 -16.76 25.03
CA LYS A 57 19.75 -17.24 25.27
C LYS A 57 18.69 -16.20 24.92
N THR A 58 18.97 -14.92 25.08
CA THR A 58 18.09 -13.83 24.64
C THR A 58 18.16 -13.56 23.12
N HIS A 59 19.24 -13.99 22.44
CA HIS A 59 19.42 -13.84 20.98
C HIS A 59 18.85 -14.99 20.12
N LYS A 60 18.18 -16.00 20.71
CA LYS A 60 17.39 -17.00 19.93
C LYS A 60 16.19 -16.41 19.19
N LYS A 61 15.87 -15.14 19.39
CA LYS A 61 15.13 -14.34 18.41
C LYS A 61 16.16 -13.62 17.56
N LEU A 62 16.46 -14.18 16.39
CA LEU A 62 17.12 -13.45 15.31
C LEU A 62 16.47 -12.07 15.20
N LYS A 63 17.18 -11.03 15.68
CA LYS A 63 16.87 -9.65 15.35
C LYS A 63 17.19 -9.50 13.88
N VAL A 64 16.21 -9.84 13.04
CA VAL A 64 16.14 -9.30 11.70
C VAL A 64 16.15 -7.79 11.92
N LEU A 65 17.24 -7.13 11.52
CA LEU A 65 17.47 -5.69 11.66
C LEU A 65 16.57 -4.85 10.72
N GLY A 66 15.39 -5.38 10.41
CA GLY A 66 14.30 -4.78 9.67
C GLY A 66 13.04 -5.51 10.09
N ASP A 67 12.32 -4.90 11.04
CA ASP A 67 11.01 -5.26 11.59
C ASP A 67 10.47 -6.65 11.17
N GLN A 68 10.57 -7.64 12.06
CA GLN A 68 9.85 -8.93 11.90
C GLN A 68 8.37 -8.73 11.56
N GLU A 69 7.81 -7.59 11.96
CA GLU A 69 6.46 -7.17 11.65
C GLU A 69 6.29 -6.72 10.19
N MET A 70 7.27 -6.03 9.61
CA MET A 70 7.32 -5.70 8.18
C MET A 70 7.41 -6.97 7.34
N ALA A 71 8.26 -7.93 7.73
CA ALA A 71 8.34 -9.23 7.05
C ALA A 71 7.02 -10.01 7.10
N LYS A 72 6.31 -9.99 8.25
CA LYS A 72 4.97 -10.59 8.38
C LYS A 72 3.93 -9.88 7.51
N ARG A 73 3.93 -8.55 7.47
CA ARG A 73 3.02 -7.74 6.64
C ARG A 73 3.28 -7.96 5.14
N PHE A 74 4.55 -8.09 4.76
CA PHE A 74 4.96 -8.40 3.40
C PHE A 74 4.57 -9.83 2.98
N LYS A 75 4.68 -10.81 3.88
CA LYS A 75 4.22 -12.19 3.63
C LYS A 75 2.71 -12.26 3.43
N LEU A 76 1.94 -11.63 4.32
CA LEU A 76 0.48 -11.49 4.18
C LEU A 76 0.10 -10.86 2.83
N TYR A 77 0.89 -9.88 2.36
CA TYR A 77 0.74 -9.27 1.03
C TYR A 77 0.96 -10.27 -0.12
N MET A 78 2.05 -11.04 -0.07
CA MET A 78 2.33 -12.05 -1.11
C MET A 78 1.24 -13.12 -1.18
N ASP A 79 0.69 -13.52 -0.02
CA ASP A 79 -0.42 -14.47 0.04
C ASP A 79 -1.72 -13.91 -0.58
N LEU A 80 -2.01 -12.61 -0.38
CA LEU A 80 -3.16 -11.93 -1.00
C LEU A 80 -3.00 -11.77 -2.51
N LEU A 81 -1.79 -11.51 -3.01
CA LEU A 81 -1.50 -11.41 -4.45
C LEU A 81 -1.59 -12.77 -5.16
N ASN A 82 -1.06 -13.81 -4.53
CA ASN A 82 -1.08 -15.16 -5.07
C ASN A 82 -2.50 -15.76 -5.12
N ASN A 83 -3.46 -15.14 -4.42
CA ASN A 83 -4.85 -15.52 -4.50
C ASN A 83 -5.49 -15.07 -5.82
N LYS A 84 -5.31 -15.89 -6.87
CA LYS A 84 -5.86 -15.69 -8.23
C LYS A 84 -7.38 -15.50 -8.30
N ARG A 85 -8.12 -15.80 -7.23
CA ARG A 85 -9.58 -15.61 -7.17
C ARG A 85 -10.00 -14.15 -7.07
N VAL A 86 -9.07 -13.25 -6.76
CA VAL A 86 -9.40 -11.90 -6.35
C VAL A 86 -8.77 -10.88 -7.30
N LYS A 87 -9.57 -10.28 -8.20
CA LYS A 87 -9.17 -9.19 -9.12
C LYS A 87 -8.98 -7.85 -8.38
N LEU A 88 -8.11 -7.82 -7.37
CA LEU A 88 -7.77 -6.60 -6.63
C LEU A 88 -6.49 -5.98 -7.21
N ALA A 89 -6.48 -4.65 -7.25
CA ALA A 89 -5.30 -3.82 -7.43
C ALA A 89 -4.95 -3.20 -6.06
N PHE A 90 -3.70 -2.83 -5.89
CA PHE A 90 -3.27 -2.13 -4.69
C PHE A 90 -2.96 -0.68 -5.03
N GLU A 91 -3.33 0.23 -4.15
CA GLU A 91 -2.86 1.60 -4.22
C GLU A 91 -1.42 1.63 -3.68
N THR A 92 -0.44 1.88 -4.56
CA THR A 92 0.99 1.74 -4.28
C THR A 92 1.44 2.56 -3.06
N LYS A 93 0.83 3.73 -2.87
CA LYS A 93 1.11 4.64 -1.74
C LYS A 93 0.52 4.13 -0.42
N ALA A 94 -0.71 3.62 -0.44
CA ALA A 94 -1.33 3.04 0.74
C ALA A 94 -0.60 1.75 1.18
N LEU A 95 -0.06 1.00 0.21
CA LEU A 95 0.72 -0.20 0.45
C LEU A 95 2.06 0.11 1.14
N THR A 96 2.81 1.10 0.65
CA THR A 96 4.08 1.49 1.28
C THR A 96 3.83 2.01 2.70
N GLU A 97 2.84 2.89 2.90
CA GLU A 97 2.47 3.39 4.23
C GLU A 97 2.10 2.26 5.22
N PHE A 98 1.45 1.20 4.74
CA PHE A 98 1.13 0.02 5.57
C PHE A 98 2.36 -0.83 5.91
N ILE A 99 3.24 -1.09 4.94
CA ILE A 99 4.47 -1.86 5.14
C ILE A 99 5.36 -1.18 6.19
N TYR A 100 5.48 0.16 6.11
CA TYR A 100 6.22 0.96 7.08
C TYR A 100 5.46 1.23 8.39
N GLY A 101 4.24 0.71 8.56
CA GLY A 101 3.47 0.85 9.81
C GLY A 101 2.91 2.22 10.12
N LYS A 102 2.90 3.12 9.15
CA LYS A 102 2.31 4.46 9.29
C LYS A 102 0.78 4.46 9.20
N ARG A 103 0.18 3.34 8.78
CA ARG A 103 -1.25 3.21 8.49
C ARG A 103 -1.81 1.86 8.93
N ALA A 104 -3.05 1.86 9.42
CA ALA A 104 -3.85 0.67 9.68
C ALA A 104 -4.17 -0.10 8.38
N PRO A 105 -4.52 -1.40 8.42
CA PRO A 105 -4.79 -2.25 7.24
C PRO A 105 -6.08 -1.91 6.47
N VAL A 106 -6.43 -0.63 6.30
CA VAL A 106 -7.72 -0.17 5.77
C VAL A 106 -7.53 0.52 4.41
N LYS A 107 -8.31 0.08 3.41
CA LYS A 107 -8.30 0.55 2.00
C LYS A 107 -7.02 0.24 1.18
N ILE A 108 -6.22 -0.74 1.57
CA ILE A 108 -5.02 -1.14 0.79
C ILE A 108 -5.43 -1.85 -0.51
N LEU A 109 -6.54 -2.58 -0.44
CA LEU A 109 -7.14 -3.32 -1.54
C LEU A 109 -8.13 -2.44 -2.28
N VAL A 110 -7.83 -2.10 -3.53
CA VAL A 110 -8.72 -1.40 -4.46
C VAL A 110 -9.20 -2.44 -5.49
N LYS A 111 -10.47 -2.44 -5.90
CA LYS A 111 -10.84 -3.23 -7.11
C LYS A 111 -10.06 -2.64 -8.28
N ARG A 112 -9.47 -3.48 -9.15
CA ARG A 112 -8.90 -3.00 -10.44
C ARG A 112 -9.95 -2.09 -11.07
N GLY A 113 -9.66 -0.78 -11.07
CA GLY A 113 -10.61 0.21 -11.52
C GLY A 113 -11.01 -0.12 -12.95
N THR A 114 -12.29 0.09 -13.26
CA THR A 114 -12.68 0.38 -14.64
C THR A 114 -11.69 1.40 -15.19
N LYS A 115 -11.04 1.09 -16.31
CA LYS A 115 -10.18 2.03 -17.04
C LYS A 115 -11.03 3.26 -17.36
N ILE A 116 -10.90 4.30 -16.55
CA ILE A 116 -11.49 5.62 -16.80
C ILE A 116 -10.37 6.41 -17.45
N ASP A 117 -10.65 7.05 -18.59
CA ASP A 117 -9.68 7.90 -19.29
C ASP A 117 -9.17 9.01 -18.37
N GLU A 118 -7.85 9.27 -18.38
CA GLU A 118 -7.21 10.21 -17.44
C GLU A 118 -7.79 11.63 -17.55
N SER A 119 -8.20 12.06 -18.76
CA SER A 119 -8.90 13.35 -18.98
C SER A 119 -10.26 13.41 -18.24
N LEU A 120 -11.01 12.31 -18.25
CA LEU A 120 -12.30 12.24 -17.58
C LEU A 120 -12.14 12.23 -16.06
N LYS A 121 -11.07 11.61 -15.56
CA LYS A 121 -10.71 11.59 -14.14
C LYS A 121 -10.41 12.98 -13.59
N THR A 122 -9.70 13.83 -14.34
CA THR A 122 -9.44 15.22 -13.94
C THR A 122 -10.74 16.02 -13.80
N ARG A 123 -11.63 15.92 -14.79
CA ARG A 123 -12.96 16.56 -14.74
C ARG A 123 -13.80 16.07 -13.56
N LEU A 124 -13.81 14.76 -13.31
CA LEU A 124 -14.50 14.18 -12.15
C LEU A 124 -13.91 14.66 -10.82
N SER A 125 -12.59 14.80 -10.70
CA SER A 125 -11.97 15.29 -9.47
C SER A 125 -12.35 16.73 -9.15
N ALA A 126 -12.47 17.61 -10.15
CA ALA A 126 -12.96 18.97 -9.96
C ALA A 126 -14.39 18.98 -9.38
N ILE A 127 -15.27 18.14 -9.93
CA ILE A 127 -16.65 18.00 -9.42
C ILE A 127 -16.66 17.39 -8.01
N ILE A 128 -15.77 16.43 -7.71
CA ILE A 128 -15.67 15.85 -6.36
C ILE A 128 -15.26 16.89 -5.32
N ASN A 129 -14.39 17.84 -5.67
CA ASN A 129 -14.02 18.93 -4.77
C ASN A 129 -15.22 19.79 -4.41
N ILE A 130 -16.12 20.04 -5.36
CA ILE A 130 -17.41 20.73 -5.12
C ILE A 130 -18.29 19.87 -4.20
N ILE A 131 -18.47 18.59 -4.53
CA ILE A 131 -19.27 17.65 -3.72
C ILE A 131 -18.79 17.62 -2.26
N ASN A 132 -17.49 17.70 -2.02
CA ASN A 132 -16.90 17.67 -0.69
C ASN A 132 -17.20 18.95 0.14
N LYS A 133 -17.57 20.07 -0.49
CA LYS A 133 -18.02 21.27 0.24
C LYS A 133 -19.35 21.06 0.96
N TYR A 134 -20.18 20.12 0.48
CA TYR A 134 -21.51 19.85 1.01
C TYR A 134 -21.49 18.66 1.98
N PRO A 135 -21.72 18.86 3.30
CA PRO A 135 -21.57 17.79 4.30
C PRO A 135 -22.42 16.53 4.02
N ARG A 136 -23.63 16.71 3.49
CA ARG A 136 -24.55 15.63 3.13
C ARG A 136 -24.00 14.70 2.05
N LEU A 137 -23.26 15.24 1.09
CA LEU A 137 -22.67 14.47 -0.01
C LEU A 137 -21.23 14.03 0.31
N ALA A 138 -20.50 14.82 1.12
CA ALA A 138 -19.15 14.55 1.55
C ALA A 138 -19.02 13.30 2.46
N SER A 139 -20.04 13.01 3.25
CA SER A 139 -20.08 11.81 4.13
C SER A 139 -20.23 10.48 3.37
N ARG A 140 -20.52 10.52 2.05
CA ARG A 140 -20.70 9.32 1.24
C ARG A 140 -19.37 8.60 0.96
N THR A 141 -19.47 7.31 0.62
CA THR A 141 -18.31 6.52 0.19
C THR A 141 -17.67 7.11 -1.08
N ASP A 142 -16.35 6.97 -1.23
CA ASP A 142 -15.60 7.50 -2.39
C ASP A 142 -16.25 7.10 -3.71
N ARG A 143 -16.63 5.83 -3.83
CA ARG A 143 -17.36 5.27 -4.98
C ARG A 143 -18.66 6.00 -5.32
N ALA A 144 -19.44 6.36 -4.31
CA ALA A 144 -20.68 7.10 -4.48
C ALA A 144 -20.40 8.55 -4.90
N LYS A 145 -19.33 9.17 -4.39
CA LYS A 145 -18.88 10.50 -4.85
C LYS A 145 -18.47 10.49 -6.32
N TYR A 146 -17.71 9.49 -6.74
CA TYR A 146 -17.35 9.32 -8.16
C TYR A 146 -18.58 9.08 -9.05
N ALA A 147 -19.54 8.27 -8.61
CA ALA A 147 -20.78 8.06 -9.33
C ALA A 147 -21.62 9.35 -9.42
N LEU A 148 -21.71 10.13 -8.34
CA LEU A 148 -22.36 11.44 -8.33
C LEU A 148 -21.69 12.42 -9.29
N ALA A 149 -20.36 12.51 -9.24
CA ALA A 149 -19.60 13.36 -10.15
C ALA A 149 -19.82 12.98 -11.62
N TYR A 150 -19.92 11.68 -11.93
CA TYR A 150 -20.21 11.21 -13.27
C TYR A 150 -21.65 11.53 -13.71
N MET A 151 -22.63 11.41 -12.82
CA MET A 151 -24.01 11.81 -13.10
C MET A 151 -24.12 13.31 -13.39
N ILE A 152 -23.43 14.14 -12.59
CA ILE A 152 -23.35 15.60 -12.81
C ILE A 152 -22.69 15.90 -14.16
N TYR A 153 -21.56 15.25 -14.47
CA TYR A 153 -20.88 15.38 -15.76
C TYR A 153 -21.79 15.02 -16.95
N SER A 154 -22.52 13.89 -16.84
CA SER A 154 -23.49 13.46 -17.85
C SER A 154 -24.61 14.48 -18.04
N LEU A 155 -25.15 15.04 -16.95
CA LEU A 155 -26.17 16.09 -17.00
C LEU A 155 -25.68 17.35 -17.71
N ILE A 156 -24.43 17.76 -17.47
CA ILE A 156 -23.85 18.96 -18.07
C ILE A 156 -23.63 18.74 -19.57
N ASN A 157 -23.07 17.59 -19.97
CA ASN A 157 -22.66 17.36 -21.36
C ASN A 157 -23.80 16.89 -22.26
N THR A 158 -24.73 16.08 -21.74
CA THR A 158 -25.77 15.42 -22.55
C THR A 158 -27.20 15.78 -22.12
N GLY A 159 -27.37 16.51 -21.01
CA GLY A 159 -28.69 16.86 -20.47
C GLY A 159 -29.48 15.68 -19.89
N ARG A 160 -28.95 14.46 -19.91
CA ARG A 160 -29.61 13.23 -19.47
C ARG A 160 -28.68 12.36 -18.63
N ILE A 161 -29.27 11.52 -17.79
CA ILE A 161 -28.55 10.55 -16.96
C ILE A 161 -28.92 9.15 -17.40
N ASP A 162 -27.93 8.39 -17.87
CA ASP A 162 -28.09 6.95 -18.05
C ASP A 162 -27.69 6.20 -16.77
N PHE A 163 -28.68 5.84 -15.97
CA PHE A 163 -28.48 5.06 -14.75
C PHE A 163 -27.93 3.65 -15.02
N LYS A 164 -28.16 3.05 -16.19
CA LYS A 164 -27.60 1.74 -16.54
C LYS A 164 -26.08 1.84 -16.72
N GLU A 165 -25.63 2.90 -17.38
CA GLU A 165 -24.20 3.13 -17.56
C GLU A 165 -23.48 3.40 -16.23
N VAL A 166 -24.08 4.24 -15.37
CA VAL A 166 -23.56 4.58 -14.03
C VAL A 166 -23.44 3.32 -13.17
N THR A 167 -24.49 2.50 -13.12
CA THR A 167 -24.50 1.26 -12.33
C THR A 167 -23.46 0.27 -12.83
N ARG A 168 -23.28 0.14 -14.15
CA ARG A 168 -22.24 -0.74 -14.74
C ARG A 168 -20.83 -0.24 -14.45
N LYS A 169 -20.54 1.05 -14.68
CA LYS A 169 -19.19 1.63 -14.47
C LYS A 169 -18.79 1.61 -13.00
N PHE A 170 -19.70 2.02 -12.12
CA PHE A 170 -19.41 2.09 -10.69
C PHE A 170 -19.87 0.87 -9.92
N ASN A 171 -20.39 -0.18 -10.56
CA ASN A 171 -20.89 -1.43 -9.93
C ASN A 171 -21.93 -1.19 -8.79
N LEU A 172 -22.76 -0.15 -8.90
CA LEU A 172 -23.77 0.22 -7.91
C LEU A 172 -25.11 -0.43 -8.23
N SER A 173 -25.96 -0.65 -7.22
CA SER A 173 -27.34 -1.07 -7.47
C SER A 173 -28.16 0.09 -8.05
N PHE A 174 -29.14 -0.22 -8.89
CA PHE A 174 -30.00 0.78 -9.53
C PHE A 174 -30.73 1.67 -8.51
N ALA A 175 -31.26 1.07 -7.44
CA ALA A 175 -31.91 1.78 -6.35
C ALA A 175 -30.95 2.72 -5.59
N HIS A 176 -29.67 2.36 -5.47
CA HIS A 176 -28.67 3.22 -4.84
C HIS A 176 -28.31 4.40 -5.74
N ALA A 177 -28.11 4.17 -7.04
CA ALA A 177 -27.86 5.24 -8.01
C ALA A 177 -29.01 6.26 -8.05
N ARG A 178 -30.27 5.78 -8.06
CA ARG A 178 -31.45 6.64 -8.01
C ARG A 178 -31.55 7.45 -6.71
N ARG A 179 -31.24 6.83 -5.56
CA ARG A 179 -31.16 7.52 -4.26
C ARG A 179 -30.06 8.58 -4.21
N LEU A 180 -28.92 8.33 -4.86
CA LEU A 180 -27.86 9.33 -4.96
C LEU A 180 -28.33 10.54 -5.76
N TYR A 181 -29.00 10.30 -6.89
CA TYR A 181 -29.57 11.38 -7.69
C TYR A 181 -30.62 12.20 -6.94
N SER A 182 -31.52 11.57 -6.17
CA SER A 182 -32.53 12.30 -5.37
C SER A 182 -31.94 13.17 -4.27
N GLN A 183 -30.69 12.95 -3.89
CA GLN A 183 -29.99 13.76 -2.87
C GLN A 183 -29.22 14.94 -3.47
N LEU A 184 -29.18 15.05 -4.80
CA LEU A 184 -28.47 16.10 -5.49
C LEU A 184 -29.30 17.39 -5.47
N SER A 185 -28.75 18.48 -4.93
CA SER A 185 -29.38 19.80 -4.99
C SER A 185 -29.07 20.51 -6.31
N SER A 186 -29.98 21.39 -6.74
CA SER A 186 -29.81 22.22 -7.94
C SER A 186 -28.60 23.16 -7.84
N GLU A 187 -28.28 23.62 -6.63
CA GLU A 187 -27.11 24.45 -6.32
C GLU A 187 -25.80 23.77 -6.73
N VAL A 188 -25.61 22.50 -6.34
CA VAL A 188 -24.42 21.71 -6.67
C VAL A 188 -24.27 21.55 -8.19
N ILE A 189 -25.38 21.39 -8.90
CA ILE A 189 -25.39 21.25 -10.36
C ILE A 189 -24.98 22.56 -11.01
N ASN A 190 -25.43 23.70 -10.50
CA ASN A 190 -25.10 25.02 -11.03
C ASN A 190 -23.64 25.40 -10.77
N GLU A 191 -23.12 25.13 -9.57
CA GLU A 191 -21.71 25.35 -9.25
C GLU A 191 -20.81 24.46 -10.11
N ALA A 192 -21.18 23.19 -10.30
CA ALA A 192 -20.46 22.29 -11.19
C ALA A 192 -20.51 22.73 -12.66
N LYS A 193 -21.63 23.30 -13.14
CA LYS A 193 -21.72 23.89 -14.49
C LYS A 193 -20.73 25.03 -14.68
N TYR A 194 -20.60 25.92 -13.70
CA TYR A 194 -19.69 27.06 -13.75
C TYR A 194 -18.22 26.61 -13.87
N VAL A 195 -17.78 25.74 -12.97
CA VAL A 195 -16.40 25.21 -12.96
C VAL A 195 -16.10 24.38 -14.21
N MET A 196 -17.09 23.63 -14.72
CA MET A 196 -16.90 22.87 -15.96
C MET A 196 -16.79 23.78 -17.20
N LYS A 197 -17.41 24.95 -17.19
CA LYS A 197 -17.27 25.93 -18.29
C LYS A 197 -15.85 26.49 -18.32
N GLU A 198 -15.27 26.82 -17.16
CA GLU A 198 -13.88 27.27 -17.03
C GLU A 198 -12.86 26.20 -17.47
N LEU A 199 -13.21 24.91 -17.38
CA LEU A 199 -12.37 23.80 -17.83
C LEU A 199 -12.47 23.52 -19.35
N ILE A 200 -13.48 24.06 -20.03
CA ILE A 200 -13.72 23.89 -21.48
C ILE A 200 -13.20 25.09 -22.27
N GLU A 201 -13.27 26.29 -21.71
CA GLU A 201 -12.70 27.52 -22.28
C GLU A 201 -11.39 27.83 -21.54
N PRO A 202 -10.23 27.31 -21.95
CA PRO A 202 -8.98 27.85 -21.45
C PRO A 202 -8.96 29.33 -21.82
N THR A 203 -8.89 30.19 -20.81
CA THR A 203 -8.73 31.64 -20.97
C THR A 203 -7.75 31.92 -22.10
N PRO A 204 -8.10 32.74 -23.11
CA PRO A 204 -7.15 33.08 -24.16
C PRO A 204 -5.93 33.68 -23.48
N VAL A 205 -4.77 33.05 -23.70
CA VAL A 205 -3.49 33.57 -23.25
C VAL A 205 -3.33 34.90 -23.97
N ILE A 206 -3.50 35.99 -23.23
CA ILE A 206 -3.19 37.34 -23.73
C ILE A 206 -1.66 37.40 -23.77
N THR A 207 -1.10 37.07 -24.93
CA THR A 207 0.28 37.39 -25.31
C THR A 207 0.36 38.83 -25.78
#